data_AF-A0A1Z9RZT1-F1
#
_entry.id   AF-A0A1Z9RZT1-F1
#
_cell.length_a   1.000
_cell.length_b   1.000
_cell.length_c   1.000
_cell.angle_alpha   90.00
_cell.angle_beta   90.00
_cell.angle_gamma   90.00
#
_symmetry.space_group_name_H-M   'P 1'
#
loop_
_entity.id
_entity.type
_entity.pdbx_description
1 polymer ?
#
loop_
_entity_poly.entity_id
_entity_poly.type
_entity_poly.pdbx_seq_one_letter_code
_entity_poly.pdbx_strand_id
1 'polypeptide(L)'
;MDKKTIFRPKVWYIICGAMAMIGGIENMMNASSWAESAWGVENVNEQTEAMEVLFGTFMTGFGAMSMAAAFVLKGTAQGTFAVFNGGIMIAFFLFMFVMLNSTEYNMPGAPFLVPPFILLGGLAYSGFLHMTDDESLLGA
;
A
#
# COMPACT_ATOMS: atom_id res chain seq x y z
N MET A 1 -11.64 -7.97 -22.36
CA MET A 1 -10.58 -6.95 -22.19
C MET A 1 -9.24 -7.66 -22.06
N ASP A 2 -8.22 -7.19 -22.76
CA ASP A 2 -6.86 -7.75 -22.68
C ASP A 2 -6.24 -7.53 -21.28
N LYS A 3 -5.42 -8.48 -20.82
CA LYS A 3 -4.78 -8.48 -19.49
C LYS A 3 -3.94 -7.22 -19.27
N LYS A 4 -3.18 -6.78 -20.27
CA LYS A 4 -2.36 -5.56 -20.16
C LYS A 4 -3.22 -4.30 -20.05
N THR A 5 -4.45 -4.33 -20.55
CA THR A 5 -5.40 -3.22 -20.40
C THR A 5 -6.01 -3.14 -19.00
N ILE A 6 -6.29 -4.27 -18.36
CA ILE A 6 -6.75 -4.32 -16.95
C ILE A 6 -5.59 -3.98 -16.00
N PHE A 7 -4.41 -4.54 -16.27
CA PHE A 7 -3.22 -4.40 -15.44
C PHE A 7 -2.29 -3.31 -15.92
N ARG A 8 -2.81 -2.09 -16.12
CA ARG A 8 -1.97 -0.93 -16.43
C ARG A 8 -1.35 -0.36 -15.15
N PRO A 9 -0.02 -0.23 -15.05
CA PRO A 9 0.66 0.29 -13.85
C PRO A 9 0.09 1.62 -13.36
N LYS A 10 -0.14 2.58 -14.27
CA LYS A 10 -0.76 3.86 -13.93
C LYS A 10 -2.10 3.72 -13.18
N VAL A 11 -2.97 2.82 -13.64
CA VAL A 11 -4.29 2.62 -13.02
C VAL A 11 -4.13 2.00 -11.64
N TRP A 12 -3.25 1.01 -11.51
CA TRP A 12 -2.99 0.36 -10.22
C TRP A 12 -2.34 1.31 -9.21
N TYR A 13 -1.43 2.18 -9.65
CA TYR A 13 -0.89 3.25 -8.79
C TYR A 13 -1.96 4.22 -8.30
N ILE A 14 -2.93 4.59 -9.15
CA ILE A 14 -4.04 5.45 -8.75
C ILE A 14 -4.92 4.73 -7.72
N ILE A 15 -5.27 3.46 -7.97
CA ILE A 15 -6.12 2.68 -7.05
C ILE A 15 -5.41 2.49 -5.71
N CYS A 16 -4.17 2.01 -5.70
CA CYS A 16 -3.40 1.83 -4.47
C CYS A 16 -3.23 3.16 -3.73
N GLY A 17 -2.93 4.24 -4.47
CA GLY A 17 -2.77 5.56 -3.91
C GLY A 17 -4.03 6.09 -3.24
N ALA A 18 -5.17 5.96 -3.92
CA ALA A 18 -6.46 6.41 -3.42
C ALA A 18 -6.86 5.62 -2.17
N MET A 19 -6.72 4.29 -2.20
CA MET A 19 -7.07 3.44 -1.06
C MET A 19 -6.18 3.71 0.16
N ALA A 20 -4.87 3.92 -0.04
CA ALA A 20 -3.96 4.28 1.05
C ALA A 20 -4.29 5.65 1.66
N MET A 21 -4.65 6.65 0.82
CA MET A 21 -5.09 7.96 1.33
C MET A 21 -6.42 7.87 2.07
N ILE A 22 -7.41 7.15 1.53
CA ILE A 22 -8.71 6.97 2.20
C ILE A 22 -8.51 6.29 3.55
N GLY A 23 -7.76 5.18 3.60
CA GLY A 23 -7.45 4.48 4.84
C GLY A 23 -6.66 5.34 5.82
N GLY A 24 -5.68 6.12 5.34
CA GLY A 24 -4.90 7.01 6.19
C GLY A 24 -5.71 8.16 6.79
N ILE A 25 -6.58 8.80 6.00
CA ILE A 25 -7.48 9.87 6.45
C ILE A 25 -8.50 9.32 7.45
N GLU A 26 -9.08 8.16 7.15
CA GLU A 26 -10.02 7.50 8.05
C GLU A 26 -9.35 7.14 9.39
N ASN A 27 -8.13 6.61 9.38
CA ASN A 27 -7.36 6.31 10.59
C ASN A 27 -7.11 7.57 11.44
N MET A 28 -6.76 8.70 10.81
CA MET A 28 -6.55 9.97 11.51
C MET A 28 -7.85 10.52 12.10
N MET A 29 -8.95 10.47 11.35
CA MET A 29 -10.24 11.00 11.81
C MET A 29 -10.84 10.18 12.95
N ASN A 30 -10.54 8.88 12.97
CA ASN A 30 -11.05 7.93 13.96
C ASN A 30 -9.94 7.38 14.87
N ALA A 31 -8.89 8.18 15.12
CA ALA A 31 -7.69 7.75 15.83
C ALA A 31 -7.97 7.15 17.21
N SER A 32 -8.96 7.68 17.95
CA SER A 32 -9.37 7.15 19.25
C SER A 32 -9.96 5.73 19.12
N SER A 33 -10.88 5.52 18.18
CA SER A 33 -11.47 4.21 17.91
C SER A 33 -10.44 3.19 17.41
N TRP A 34 -9.49 3.62 16.58
CA TRP A 34 -8.40 2.77 16.14
C TRP A 34 -7.44 2.45 17.29
N ALA A 35 -7.19 3.41 18.18
CA ALA A 35 -6.36 3.19 19.36
C ALA A 35 -7.01 2.18 20.32
N GLU A 36 -8.33 2.23 20.53
CA GLU A 36 -9.07 1.22 21.30
C GLU A 36 -8.89 -0.18 20.71
N SER A 37 -9.01 -0.31 19.39
CA SER A 37 -8.87 -1.58 18.68
C SER A 37 -7.42 -2.12 18.74
N ALA A 38 -6.44 -1.22 18.56
CA ALA A 38 -5.03 -1.56 18.46
C ALA A 38 -4.34 -1.74 19.82
N TRP A 39 -4.75 -1.03 20.87
CA TRP A 39 -4.05 -1.00 22.15
C TRP A 39 -4.92 -1.48 23.32
N GLY A 40 -6.23 -1.65 23.12
CA GLY A 40 -7.19 -1.96 24.17
C GLY A 40 -7.78 -0.69 24.79
N VAL A 41 -9.06 -0.75 25.18
CA VAL A 41 -9.82 0.41 25.69
C VAL A 41 -9.16 1.03 26.92
N GLU A 42 -8.59 0.19 27.79
CA GLU A 42 -7.89 0.60 29.01
C GLU A 42 -6.57 1.34 28.77
N ASN A 43 -5.98 1.23 27.58
CA ASN A 43 -4.68 1.80 27.26
C ASN A 43 -4.77 3.05 26.38
N VAL A 44 -5.99 3.50 26.03
CA VAL A 44 -6.17 4.69 25.19
C VAL A 44 -5.78 5.95 25.95
N ASN A 45 -4.81 6.66 25.40
CA ASN A 45 -4.32 7.95 25.88
C ASN A 45 -3.80 8.80 24.72
N GLU A 46 -3.33 10.01 25.02
CA GLU A 46 -2.83 10.94 24.00
C GLU A 46 -1.71 10.35 23.13
N GLN A 47 -0.86 9.48 23.68
CA GLN A 47 0.23 8.86 22.94
C GLN A 47 -0.27 7.80 21.97
N THR A 48 -1.18 6.92 22.38
CA THR A 48 -1.73 5.88 21.48
C THR A 48 -2.55 6.51 20.35
N GLU A 49 -3.33 7.54 20.63
CA GLU A 49 -4.04 8.30 19.60
C GLU A 49 -3.08 9.02 18.64
N ALA A 50 -2.02 9.63 19.16
CA ALA A 50 -0.99 10.26 18.33
C ALA A 50 -0.28 9.24 17.41
N MET A 51 -0.07 8.00 17.86
CA MET A 51 0.49 6.93 17.03
C MET A 51 -0.45 6.57 15.88
N GLU A 52 -1.76 6.52 16.10
CA GLU A 52 -2.74 6.28 15.05
C GLU A 52 -2.83 7.44 14.05
N VAL A 53 -2.72 8.69 14.53
CA VAL A 53 -2.63 9.86 13.65
C VAL A 53 -1.35 9.79 12.79
N LEU A 54 -0.22 9.40 13.40
CA LEU A 54 1.05 9.24 12.69
C LEU A 54 0.97 8.11 11.65
N PHE A 55 0.38 6.97 12.00
CA PHE A 55 0.17 5.86 11.07
C PHE A 55 -0.68 6.29 9.87
N GLY A 56 -1.80 6.96 10.11
CA GLY A 56 -2.65 7.50 9.05
C GLY A 56 -1.94 8.55 8.18
N THR A 57 -1.04 9.35 8.78
CA THR A 57 -0.19 10.29 8.04
C THR A 57 0.77 9.57 7.09
N PHE A 58 1.45 8.51 7.56
CA PHE A 58 2.32 7.70 6.70
C PHE A 58 1.54 7.04 5.56
N MET A 59 0.36 6.49 5.84
CA MET A 59 -0.51 5.89 4.82
C MET A 59 -0.95 6.90 3.76
N THR A 60 -1.28 8.13 4.18
CA THR A 60 -1.59 9.23 3.26
C THR A 60 -0.39 9.62 2.42
N GLY A 61 0.80 9.67 3.03
CA GLY A 61 2.07 9.92 2.34
C GLY A 61 2.40 8.86 1.29
N PHE A 62 2.25 7.56 1.62
CA PHE A 62 2.38 6.47 0.66
C PHE A 62 1.40 6.62 -0.49
N GLY A 63 0.15 7.00 -0.17
CA GLY A 63 -0.87 7.21 -1.18
C GLY A 63 -0.54 8.36 -2.15
N ALA A 64 -0.04 9.48 -1.62
CA ALA A 64 0.42 10.62 -2.42
C ALA A 64 1.62 10.26 -3.31
N MET A 65 2.61 9.51 -2.80
CA MET A 65 3.73 9.03 -3.59
C MET A 65 3.31 8.06 -4.70
N SER A 66 2.34 7.19 -4.42
CA SER A 66 1.74 6.30 -5.42
C SER A 66 1.07 7.12 -6.55
N MET A 67 0.35 8.19 -6.21
CA MET A 67 -0.21 9.11 -7.21
C MET A 67 0.89 9.79 -8.03
N ALA A 68 1.96 10.26 -7.40
CA ALA A 68 3.09 10.84 -8.13
C ALA A 68 3.69 9.84 -9.13
N ALA A 69 3.89 8.57 -8.73
CA ALA A 69 4.36 7.52 -9.62
C ALA A 69 3.40 7.26 -10.80
N ALA A 70 2.09 7.39 -10.60
CA ALA A 70 1.09 7.22 -11.66
C ALA A 70 1.21 8.27 -12.79
N PHE A 71 1.52 9.52 -12.43
CA PHE A 71 1.49 10.65 -13.37
C PHE A 71 2.86 11.09 -13.86
N VAL A 72 3.92 10.86 -13.09
CA VAL A 72 5.30 11.25 -13.42
C VAL A 72 6.00 10.18 -14.24
N LEU A 73 5.90 8.90 -13.84
CA LEU A 73 6.60 7.81 -14.52
C LEU A 73 5.87 7.41 -15.81
N LYS A 74 6.64 6.97 -16.81
CA LYS A 74 6.12 6.58 -18.13
C LYS A 74 6.87 5.35 -18.67
N GLY A 75 6.22 4.64 -19.59
CA GLY A 75 6.82 3.50 -20.30
C GLY A 75 7.31 2.39 -19.37
N THR A 76 8.39 1.72 -19.77
CA THR A 76 9.03 0.61 -19.05
C THR A 76 9.52 1.00 -17.66
N ALA A 77 9.92 2.26 -17.45
CA ALA A 77 10.31 2.76 -16.13
C ALA A 77 9.15 2.70 -15.14
N GLN A 78 7.92 3.01 -15.57
CA GLN A 78 6.73 2.91 -14.71
C GLN A 78 6.41 1.44 -14.37
N GLY A 79 6.55 0.54 -15.35
CA GLY A 79 6.36 -0.90 -15.13
C GLY A 79 7.39 -1.48 -14.16
N THR A 80 8.67 -1.21 -14.41
CA THR A 80 9.77 -1.64 -13.54
C THR A 80 9.60 -1.12 -12.12
N PHE A 81 9.31 0.18 -11.96
CA PHE A 81 9.10 0.76 -10.63
C PHE A 81 7.89 0.13 -9.92
N ALA A 82 6.82 -0.23 -10.64
CA ALA A 82 5.65 -0.89 -10.05
C ALA A 82 5.93 -2.28 -9.47
N VAL A 83 6.79 -3.07 -10.12
CA VAL A 83 7.24 -4.38 -9.59
C VAL A 83 7.94 -4.18 -8.26
N PHE A 84 8.97 -3.34 -8.23
CA PHE A 84 9.79 -3.15 -7.05
C PHE A 84 9.04 -2.43 -5.94
N ASN A 85 8.27 -1.38 -6.26
CA ASN A 85 7.48 -0.67 -5.26
C ASN A 85 6.45 -1.59 -4.60
N GLY A 86 5.66 -2.32 -5.39
CA GLY A 86 4.71 -3.30 -4.85
C GLY A 86 5.39 -4.36 -3.97
N GLY A 87 6.50 -4.94 -4.44
CA GLY A 87 7.26 -5.94 -3.68
C GLY A 87 7.88 -5.41 -2.38
N ILE A 88 8.51 -4.23 -2.43
CA ILE A 88 9.11 -3.57 -1.26
C ILE A 88 8.04 -3.22 -0.23
N MET A 89 6.90 -2.68 -0.67
CA MET A 89 5.79 -2.35 0.25
C MET A 89 5.20 -3.61 0.90
N ILE A 90 5.07 -4.71 0.16
CA ILE A 90 4.65 -6.00 0.73
C ILE A 90 5.65 -6.44 1.81
N ALA A 91 6.96 -6.43 1.50
CA ALA A 91 7.99 -6.82 2.45
C ALA A 91 8.01 -5.90 3.69
N PHE A 92 7.83 -4.59 3.49
CA PHE A 92 7.71 -3.61 4.57
C PHE A 92 6.52 -3.91 5.48
N PHE A 93 5.32 -4.14 4.94
CA PHE A 93 4.15 -4.45 5.77
C PHE A 93 4.30 -5.78 6.52
N LEU A 94 4.85 -6.81 5.86
CA LEU A 94 5.13 -8.09 6.54
C LEU A 94 6.11 -7.91 7.69
N PHE A 95 7.20 -7.16 7.48
CA PHE A 95 8.16 -6.85 8.53
C PHE A 95 7.51 -6.05 9.66
N MET A 96 6.72 -5.01 9.33
CA MET A 96 5.99 -4.21 10.29
C MET A 96 5.06 -5.07 11.15
N PHE A 97 4.32 -6.02 10.57
CA PHE A 97 3.42 -6.89 11.30
C PHE A 97 4.16 -7.86 12.24
N VAL A 98 5.31 -8.38 11.83
CA VAL A 98 6.16 -9.19 12.72
C VAL A 98 6.64 -8.35 13.91
N MET A 99 7.08 -7.12 13.66
CA MET A 99 7.55 -6.23 14.71
C MET A 99 6.43 -5.78 15.65
N LEU A 100 5.26 -5.41 15.14
CA LEU A 100 4.10 -5.01 15.95
C LEU A 100 3.57 -6.19 16.79
N ASN A 101 3.62 -7.42 16.27
CA ASN A 101 3.21 -8.58 17.06
C ASN A 101 4.14 -8.86 18.27
N SER A 102 5.35 -8.29 18.29
CA SER A 102 6.26 -8.36 19.43
C SER A 102 5.99 -7.30 20.51
N THR A 103 5.02 -6.41 20.29
CA THR A 103 4.59 -5.38 21.24
C THR A 103 3.20 -5.71 21.81
N GLU A 104 2.62 -4.79 22.58
CA GLU A 104 1.24 -4.88 23.06
C GLU A 104 0.20 -4.48 21.98
N TYR A 105 0.62 -4.31 20.72
CA TYR A 105 -0.25 -3.96 19.61
C TYR A 105 -1.10 -5.15 19.15
N ASN A 106 -2.42 -4.99 19.24
CA ASN A 106 -3.42 -5.91 18.75
C ASN A 106 -3.56 -5.78 17.22
N MET A 107 -2.93 -6.70 16.52
CA MET A 107 -2.99 -6.77 15.06
C MET A 107 -4.43 -7.04 14.56
N PRO A 108 -4.90 -6.29 13.54
CA PRO A 108 -6.15 -6.62 12.87
C PRO A 108 -6.13 -8.04 12.29
N GLY A 109 -7.29 -8.69 12.28
CA GLY A 109 -7.44 -10.03 11.73
C GLY A 109 -7.10 -10.12 10.24
N ALA A 110 -6.75 -11.31 9.76
CA ALA A 110 -6.40 -11.57 8.36
C ALA A 110 -7.38 -10.96 7.33
N PRO A 111 -8.72 -10.98 7.51
CA PRO A 111 -9.64 -10.37 6.55
C PRO A 111 -9.41 -8.87 6.32
N PHE A 112 -8.96 -8.14 7.35
CA PHE A 112 -8.64 -6.71 7.23
C PHE A 112 -7.31 -6.47 6.53
N LEU A 113 -6.35 -7.39 6.68
CA LEU A 113 -5.01 -7.28 6.11
C LEU A 113 -4.94 -7.74 4.64
N VAL A 114 -5.85 -8.60 4.18
CA VAL A 114 -5.86 -9.15 2.81
C VAL A 114 -5.98 -8.07 1.72
N PRO A 115 -6.88 -7.07 1.79
CA PRO A 115 -7.06 -6.11 0.70
C PRO A 115 -5.80 -5.31 0.34
N PRO A 116 -5.01 -4.77 1.28
CA PRO A 116 -3.72 -4.15 0.97
C PRO A 116 -2.76 -5.04 0.17
N PHE A 117 -2.63 -6.33 0.52
CA PHE A 117 -1.75 -7.25 -0.20
C PHE A 117 -2.27 -7.58 -1.61
N ILE A 118 -3.59 -7.64 -1.81
CA ILE A 118 -4.17 -7.79 -3.15
C ILE A 118 -3.85 -6.56 -4.01
N LEU A 119 -3.98 -5.36 -3.45
CA LEU A 119 -3.68 -4.12 -4.16
C LEU A 119 -2.20 -4.04 -4.55
N LEU A 120 -1.30 -4.29 -3.59
CA LEU A 120 0.15 -4.25 -3.83
C LEU A 120 0.60 -5.39 -4.75
N GLY A 121 0.03 -6.59 -4.62
CA GLY A 121 0.28 -7.71 -5.52
C GLY A 121 -0.20 -7.42 -6.94
N GLY A 122 -1.38 -6.80 -7.08
CA GLY A 122 -1.89 -6.33 -8.36
C GLY A 122 -1.03 -5.23 -8.97
N LEU A 123 -0.49 -4.31 -8.17
CA LEU A 123 0.49 -3.32 -8.62
C LEU A 123 1.78 -3.98 -9.11
N ALA A 124 2.37 -4.89 -8.33
CA ALA A 124 3.59 -5.59 -8.72
C ALA A 124 3.39 -6.40 -10.00
N TYR A 125 2.28 -7.13 -10.10
CA TYR A 125 1.91 -7.89 -11.28
C TYR A 125 1.65 -6.99 -12.50
N SER A 126 1.00 -5.83 -12.30
CA SER A 126 0.82 -4.84 -13.37
C SER A 126 2.16 -4.34 -13.92
N GLY A 127 3.13 -4.12 -13.03
CA GLY A 127 4.48 -3.75 -13.38
C GLY A 127 5.19 -4.84 -14.17
N PHE A 128 5.07 -6.09 -13.73
CA PHE A 128 5.71 -7.25 -14.36
C PHE A 128 5.29 -7.40 -15.82
N LEU A 129 4.01 -7.14 -16.13
CA LEU A 129 3.49 -7.19 -17.49
C LEU A 129 3.97 -6.04 -18.41
N HIS A 130 4.57 -4.99 -17.83
CA HIS A 130 4.94 -3.74 -18.52
C HIS A 130 6.41 -3.33 -18.28
N MET A 131 7.22 -4.15 -17.63
CA MET A 131 8.63 -3.83 -17.34
C MET A 131 9.54 -4.06 -18.55
N THR A 132 9.08 -4.79 -19.55
CA THR A 132 9.75 -4.99 -20.84
C THR A 132 8.85 -4.52 -21.97
N ASP A 133 9.40 -3.82 -22.95
CA ASP A 133 8.70 -3.57 -24.21
C ASP A 133 8.63 -4.88 -25.00
N ASP A 134 7.41 -5.32 -25.33
CA ASP A 134 7.11 -6.58 -26.04
C ASP A 134 7.80 -6.70 -27.42
N GLU A 135 8.47 -5.67 -27.93
CA GLU A 135 9.20 -5.72 -29.21
C GLU A 135 10.62 -6.33 -29.10
N SER A 136 11.20 -6.43 -27.90
CA SER A 136 12.59 -6.92 -27.74
C SER A 136 12.73 -8.44 -27.55
N LEU A 137 11.62 -9.16 -27.34
CA LEU A 137 11.61 -10.61 -27.08
C LEU A 137 11.14 -11.46 -28.28
N LEU A 138 10.81 -10.82 -29.41
CA LEU A 138 10.42 -11.49 -30.67
C LEU A 138 11.42 -11.24 -31.81
N GLY A 139 12.61 -10.71 -31.51
CA GLY A 139 13.55 -10.20 -32.51
C GLY A 139 15.03 -10.54 -32.28
N ALA A 140 15.36 -11.67 -31.65
CA ALA A 140 16.72 -12.21 -31.61
C ALA A 140 16.72 -13.74 -31.78
#